data_AF-A0A2H3F1X4-F1
#
_entry.id   AF-A0A2H3F1X4-F1
#
_cell.length_a   1.000
_cell.length_b   1.000
_cell.length_c   1.000
_cell.angle_alpha   90.00
_cell.angle_beta   90.00
_cell.angle_gamma   90.00
#
_symmetry.space_group_name_H-M   'P 1'
#
loop_
_entity.id
_entity.type
_entity.pdbx_description
1 polymer ?
#
loop_
_entity_poly.entity_id
_entity_poly.type
_entity_poly.pdbx_seq_one_letter_code
_entity_poly.pdbx_strand_id
1 'polypeptide(L)'
;MNRLGTGYKAHRHIGKALKAQSHAIRGLVNCYNAAAKALEPPQPMLKWEDVVEYTFLSEFDLLKDMREDIREKPWANSAIREASDAYYQIIRAQEEVHWLNIEIHRFVTKIKAEEKYLQQAVDELKREELGLSALDDATDHHEGDTNISDDEEEEGEEVAETQKQQDIESIMTAFSD
;
A
#
# COMPACT_ATOMS: atom_id res chain seq x y z
N MET A 1 -24.00 0.36 4.64
CA MET A 1 -23.73 1.47 5.57
C MET A 1 -22.52 2.24 5.07
N ASN A 2 -22.68 3.53 4.76
CA ASN A 2 -21.76 4.29 3.90
C ASN A 2 -20.43 4.65 4.62
N ARG A 3 -19.30 4.05 4.21
CA ARG A 3 -17.98 4.16 4.87
C ARG A 3 -17.18 5.43 4.52
N LEU A 4 -17.70 6.27 3.62
CA LEU A 4 -16.97 7.40 3.03
C LEU A 4 -16.78 8.61 3.97
N GLY A 5 -17.55 8.73 5.07
CA GLY A 5 -17.47 9.86 6.01
C GLY A 5 -16.61 9.62 7.27
N THR A 6 -16.23 8.38 7.55
CA THR A 6 -15.56 8.01 8.81
C THR A 6 -14.10 8.45 8.83
N GLY A 7 -13.39 8.36 7.70
CA GLY A 7 -11.99 8.77 7.58
C GLY A 7 -11.80 10.28 7.80
N TYR A 8 -12.67 11.12 7.23
CA TYR A 8 -12.58 12.57 7.41
C TYR A 8 -12.75 13.00 8.87
N LYS A 9 -13.70 12.39 9.59
CA LYS A 9 -13.88 12.64 11.03
C LYS A 9 -12.64 12.20 11.82
N ALA A 10 -12.08 11.02 11.52
CA ALA A 10 -10.85 10.54 12.17
C ALA A 10 -9.67 11.51 11.96
N HIS A 11 -9.40 11.93 10.71
CA HIS A 11 -8.37 12.92 10.42
C HIS A 11 -8.57 14.24 11.16
N ARG A 12 -9.83 14.72 11.27
CA ARG A 12 -10.14 15.92 12.03
C ARG A 12 -9.83 15.76 13.52
N HIS A 13 -10.14 14.61 14.11
CA HIS A 13 -9.83 14.33 15.52
C HIS A 13 -8.31 14.26 15.75
N ILE A 14 -7.58 13.60 14.86
CA ILE A 14 -6.11 13.55 14.88
C ILE A 14 -5.53 14.97 14.82
N GLY A 15 -5.96 15.79 13.85
CA GLY A 15 -5.49 17.17 13.73
C GLY A 15 -5.79 18.04 14.97
N LYS A 16 -6.96 17.86 15.59
CA LYS A 16 -7.29 18.54 16.85
C LYS A 16 -6.41 18.09 18.01
N ALA A 17 -6.16 16.79 18.13
CA ALA A 17 -5.31 16.23 19.18
C ALA A 17 -3.87 16.74 19.05
N LEU A 18 -3.31 16.73 17.83
CA LEU A 18 -1.97 17.24 17.54
C LEU A 18 -1.85 18.74 17.87
N LYS A 19 -2.86 19.54 17.52
CA LYS A 19 -2.89 20.97 17.86
C LYS A 19 -2.94 21.20 19.37
N ALA A 20 -3.77 20.44 20.08
CA ALA A 20 -3.87 20.52 21.54
C ALA A 20 -2.55 20.13 22.22
N GLN A 21 -1.92 19.05 21.75
CA GLN A 21 -0.61 18.61 22.23
C GLN A 21 0.47 19.68 21.98
N SER A 22 0.54 20.26 20.79
CA SER A 22 1.49 21.34 20.48
C SER A 22 1.33 22.55 21.41
N HIS A 23 0.09 22.97 21.67
CA HIS A 23 -0.19 24.03 22.64
C HIS A 23 0.24 23.65 24.06
N ALA A 24 -0.03 22.43 24.49
CA ALA A 24 0.38 21.94 25.81
C ALA A 24 1.90 21.93 25.98
N ILE A 25 2.64 21.44 24.98
CA ILE A 25 4.11 21.43 25.00
C ILE A 25 4.66 22.86 25.05
N ARG A 26 4.13 23.79 24.24
CA ARG A 26 4.54 25.21 24.32
C ARG A 26 4.31 25.81 25.70
N GLY A 27 3.16 25.50 26.32
CA GLY A 27 2.87 25.91 27.70
C GLY A 27 3.90 25.35 28.69
N LEU A 28 4.22 24.05 28.57
CA LEU A 28 5.21 23.38 29.42
C LEU A 28 6.61 24.01 29.28
N VAL A 29 7.04 24.31 28.05
CA VAL A 29 8.33 24.98 27.77
C VAL A 29 8.39 26.34 28.45
N ASN A 30 7.31 27.13 28.40
CA ASN A 30 7.25 28.41 29.10
C ASN A 30 7.35 28.25 30.62
N CYS A 31 6.64 27.27 31.20
CA CYS A 31 6.73 26.96 32.63
C CYS A 31 8.13 26.51 33.03
N TYR A 32 8.77 25.65 32.23
CA TYR A 32 10.15 25.23 32.43
C TYR A 32 11.11 26.43 32.41
N ASN A 33 11.01 27.28 31.40
CA ASN A 33 11.86 28.46 31.26
C ASN A 33 11.70 29.45 32.40
N ALA A 34 10.47 29.62 32.91
CA ALA A 34 10.21 30.44 34.09
C ALA A 34 10.89 29.86 35.35
N ALA A 35 10.80 28.54 35.54
CA ALA A 35 11.45 27.85 36.66
C ALA A 35 12.99 27.86 36.54
N ALA A 36 13.52 27.61 35.34
CA ALA A 36 14.96 27.62 35.05
C ALA A 36 15.60 28.97 35.39
N LYS A 37 14.89 30.07 35.13
CA LYS A 37 15.32 31.43 35.48
C LYS A 37 15.30 31.71 36.99
N ALA A 38 14.43 31.03 37.73
CA ALA A 38 14.29 31.21 39.18
C ALA A 38 15.29 30.38 40.01
N LEU A 39 16.07 29.50 39.38
CA LEU A 39 17.12 28.72 40.04
C LEU A 39 18.40 29.53 40.25
N GLU A 40 19.17 29.17 41.27
CA GLU A 40 20.51 29.69 41.53
C GLU A 40 21.55 28.55 41.49
N PRO A 41 22.44 28.49 40.48
CA PRO A 41 22.55 29.42 39.35
C PRO A 41 21.42 29.23 38.31
N PRO A 42 21.08 30.29 37.55
CA PRO A 42 20.05 30.21 36.51
C PRO A 42 20.45 29.18 35.45
N GLN A 43 19.51 28.31 35.09
CA GLN A 43 19.72 27.28 34.08
C GLN A 43 19.46 27.78 32.65
N PRO A 44 20.04 27.13 31.63
CA PRO A 44 19.78 27.47 30.23
C PRO A 44 18.29 27.36 29.89
N MET A 45 17.77 28.36 29.18
CA MET A 45 16.40 28.34 28.67
C MET A 45 16.30 27.48 27.41
N LEU A 46 15.18 26.78 27.27
CA LEU A 46 14.86 25.94 26.13
C LEU A 46 14.08 26.73 25.07
N LYS A 47 14.53 26.72 23.81
CA LYS A 47 13.76 27.32 22.71
C LYS A 47 12.79 26.30 22.12
N TRP A 48 11.78 26.80 21.41
CA TRP A 48 10.82 25.92 20.75
C TRP A 48 11.47 25.11 19.62
N GLU A 49 12.42 25.72 18.91
CA GLU A 49 13.17 25.07 17.83
C GLU A 49 13.93 23.85 18.36
N ASP A 50 14.62 24.02 19.49
CA ASP A 50 15.36 22.93 20.15
C ASP A 50 14.41 21.79 20.56
N VAL A 51 13.21 22.12 21.07
CA VAL A 51 12.20 21.11 21.43
C VAL A 51 11.81 20.29 20.22
N VAL A 52 11.54 20.95 19.08
CA VAL A 52 11.17 20.28 17.83
C VAL A 52 12.30 19.37 17.37
N GLU A 53 13.54 19.86 17.39
CA GLU A 53 14.72 19.07 17.02
C GLU A 53 14.88 17.83 17.89
N TYR A 54 14.58 17.91 19.19
CA TYR A 54 14.69 16.75 20.09
C TYR A 54 13.42 15.90 20.21
N THR A 55 12.32 16.23 19.51
CA THR A 55 11.08 15.43 19.61
C THR A 55 11.29 13.98 19.23
N PHE A 56 12.20 13.71 18.30
CA PHE A 56 12.52 12.35 17.89
C PHE A 56 13.13 11.50 19.01
N LEU A 57 13.83 12.11 19.98
CA LEU A 57 14.36 11.38 21.14
C LEU A 57 13.24 10.86 22.04
N SER A 58 12.08 11.51 22.01
CA SER A 58 10.91 11.08 22.78
C SER A 58 10.24 9.83 22.23
N GLU A 59 10.56 9.42 20.99
CA GLU A 59 10.08 8.17 20.37
C GLU A 59 10.67 6.93 21.06
N PHE A 60 11.80 7.08 21.76
CA PHE A 60 12.45 5.99 22.46
C PHE A 60 12.06 5.99 23.94
N ASP A 61 11.00 5.25 24.26
CA ASP A 61 10.54 5.11 25.65
C ASP A 61 11.64 4.60 26.60
N LEU A 62 12.57 3.78 26.08
CA LEU A 62 13.73 3.28 26.82
C LEU A 62 14.63 4.41 27.36
N LEU A 63 14.71 5.54 26.66
CA LEU A 63 15.57 6.66 27.06
C LEU A 63 14.99 7.44 28.25
N LYS A 64 13.68 7.34 28.50
CA LYS A 64 13.02 8.03 29.62
C LYS A 64 13.51 7.51 30.98
N ASP A 65 13.88 6.22 31.04
CA ASP A 65 14.30 5.57 32.27
C ASP A 65 15.80 5.75 32.57
N MET A 66 16.61 6.08 31.57
CA MET A 66 18.07 6.03 31.71
C MET A 66 18.70 7.20 32.49
N ARG A 67 17.97 8.29 32.81
CA ARG A 67 18.47 9.48 33.58
C ARG A 67 19.86 10.02 33.17
N GLU A 68 20.39 9.63 32.03
CA GLU A 68 21.65 10.09 31.47
C GLU A 68 21.39 11.25 30.52
N ASP A 69 22.31 12.22 30.47
CA ASP A 69 22.26 13.26 29.44
C ASP A 69 22.74 12.65 28.11
N ILE A 70 21.79 12.45 27.20
CA ILE A 70 22.01 11.84 25.90
C ILE A 70 22.27 12.87 24.80
N ARG A 71 22.13 14.17 25.07
CA ARG A 71 22.21 15.23 24.06
C ARG A 71 23.58 15.31 23.39
N GLU A 72 24.63 14.93 24.11
CA GLU A 72 26.01 14.94 23.59
C GLU A 72 26.37 13.66 22.80
N LYS A 73 25.46 12.67 22.75
CA LYS A 73 25.75 11.42 22.04
C LYS A 73 25.68 11.66 20.52
N PRO A 74 26.57 11.07 19.72
CA PRO A 74 26.57 11.25 18.26
C PRO A 74 25.24 10.85 17.59
N TRP A 75 24.53 9.85 18.13
CA TRP A 75 23.23 9.41 17.62
C TRP A 75 22.06 10.33 18.01
N ALA A 76 22.26 11.22 18.98
CA ALA A 76 21.26 12.22 19.38
C ALA A 76 21.34 13.51 18.54
N ASN A 77 22.28 13.59 17.60
CA ASN A 77 22.36 14.67 16.63
C ASN A 77 21.41 14.36 15.45
N SER A 78 20.46 15.26 15.17
CA SER A 78 19.47 15.08 14.10
C SER A 78 20.13 14.88 12.73
N ALA A 79 21.17 15.66 12.40
CA ALA A 79 21.85 15.57 11.12
C ALA A 79 22.57 14.22 10.93
N ILE A 80 23.19 13.70 12.00
CA ILE A 80 23.83 12.38 11.95
C ILE A 80 22.78 11.28 11.78
N ARG A 81 21.63 11.41 12.44
CA ARG A 81 20.52 10.48 12.29
C ARG A 81 19.96 10.50 10.88
N GLU A 82 19.67 11.69 10.32
CA GLU A 82 19.17 11.84 8.95
C GLU A 82 20.12 11.22 7.92
N ALA A 83 21.43 11.44 8.08
CA ALA A 83 22.45 10.81 7.23
C ALA A 83 22.48 9.29 7.39
N SER A 84 22.34 8.79 8.62
CA SER A 84 22.29 7.35 8.91
C SER A 84 21.03 6.71 8.31
N ASP A 85 19.88 7.34 8.46
CA ASP A 85 18.61 6.88 7.91
C ASP A 85 18.69 6.81 6.38
N ALA A 86 19.23 7.85 5.73
CA ALA A 86 19.46 7.84 4.28
C ALA A 86 20.40 6.70 3.86
N TYR A 87 21.49 6.48 4.58
CA TYR A 87 22.42 5.38 4.34
C TYR A 87 21.74 4.01 4.46
N TYR A 88 20.96 3.78 5.51
CA TYR A 88 20.25 2.52 5.70
C TYR A 88 19.12 2.32 4.69
N GLN A 89 18.45 3.39 4.24
CA GLN A 89 17.48 3.30 3.15
C GLN A 89 18.13 2.83 1.85
N ILE A 90 19.35 3.29 1.55
CA ILE A 90 20.09 2.83 0.37
C ILE A 90 20.42 1.34 0.48
N ILE A 91 20.92 0.89 1.63
CA ILE A 91 21.22 -0.54 1.86
C ILE A 91 19.95 -1.37 1.69
N ARG A 92 18.86 -0.98 2.35
CA ARG A 92 17.58 -1.69 2.26
C ARG A 92 17.04 -1.70 0.85
N ALA A 93 17.18 -0.62 0.09
CA ALA A 93 16.75 -0.57 -1.30
C ALA A 93 17.52 -1.60 -2.17
N GLN A 94 18.82 -1.78 -1.92
CA GLN A 94 19.62 -2.79 -2.62
C GLN A 94 19.15 -4.21 -2.28
N GLU A 95 18.89 -4.48 -1.00
CA GLU A 95 18.31 -5.76 -0.54
C GLU A 95 16.93 -5.98 -1.18
N GLU A 96 16.07 -4.97 -1.16
CA GLU A 96 14.72 -5.04 -1.70
C GLU A 96 14.73 -5.36 -3.21
N VAL A 97 15.64 -4.78 -3.98
CA VAL A 97 15.80 -5.14 -5.40
C VAL A 97 16.13 -6.62 -5.57
N HIS A 98 16.98 -7.19 -4.71
CA HIS A 98 17.28 -8.62 -4.74
C HIS A 98 16.06 -9.47 -4.40
N TRP A 99 15.32 -9.11 -3.35
CA TRP A 99 14.09 -9.80 -2.95
C TRP A 99 13.00 -9.73 -4.02
N LEU A 100 12.77 -8.56 -4.59
CA LEU A 100 11.81 -8.35 -5.67
C LEU A 100 12.15 -9.21 -6.89
N ASN A 101 13.43 -9.34 -7.25
CA ASN A 101 13.83 -10.24 -8.35
C ASN A 101 13.45 -11.69 -8.07
N ILE A 102 13.67 -12.19 -6.86
CA ILE A 102 13.26 -13.54 -6.46
C ILE A 102 11.73 -13.66 -6.54
N GLU A 103 11.02 -12.68 -6.03
CA GLU A 103 9.56 -12.69 -5.94
C GLU A 103 8.91 -12.63 -7.33
N ILE A 104 9.46 -11.84 -8.25
CA ILE A 104 9.03 -11.81 -9.66
C ILE A 104 9.12 -13.20 -10.29
N HIS A 105 10.23 -13.92 -10.09
CA HIS A 105 10.37 -15.28 -10.61
C HIS A 105 9.36 -16.25 -9.98
N ARG A 106 9.10 -16.11 -8.67
CA ARG A 106 8.07 -16.91 -7.98
C ARG A 106 6.67 -16.62 -8.52
N PHE A 107 6.33 -15.34 -8.75
CA PHE A 107 5.07 -14.92 -9.35
C PHE A 107 4.89 -15.52 -10.75
N VAL A 108 5.88 -15.39 -11.64
CA VAL A 108 5.82 -15.96 -12.98
C VAL A 108 5.65 -17.48 -12.94
N THR A 109 6.36 -18.15 -12.03
CA THR A 109 6.24 -19.61 -11.84
C THR A 109 4.83 -19.98 -11.40
N LYS A 110 4.25 -19.22 -10.47
CA LYS A 110 2.89 -19.43 -9.98
C LYS A 110 1.87 -19.24 -11.10
N ILE A 111 1.97 -18.18 -11.90
CA ILE A 111 1.09 -17.92 -13.03
C ILE A 111 1.11 -19.11 -14.01
N LYS A 112 2.29 -19.59 -14.40
CA LYS A 112 2.42 -20.74 -15.32
C LYS A 112 1.86 -22.03 -14.73
N ALA A 113 2.04 -22.25 -13.43
CA ALA A 113 1.48 -23.42 -12.75
C ALA A 113 -0.05 -23.37 -12.72
N GLU A 114 -0.61 -22.17 -12.48
CA GLU A 114 -2.04 -21.92 -12.47
C GLU A 114 -2.66 -22.06 -13.86
N GLU A 115 -2.02 -21.52 -14.90
CA GLU A 115 -2.42 -21.71 -16.30
C GLU A 115 -2.50 -23.20 -16.67
N LYS A 116 -1.47 -23.98 -16.31
CA LYS A 116 -1.48 -25.43 -16.54
C LYS A 116 -2.61 -26.13 -15.79
N TYR A 117 -2.85 -25.75 -14.53
CA TYR A 117 -3.93 -26.31 -13.73
C TYR A 117 -5.30 -26.02 -14.35
N LEU A 118 -5.54 -24.79 -14.80
CA LEU A 118 -6.77 -24.40 -15.48
C LEU A 118 -6.95 -25.15 -16.80
N GLN A 119 -5.88 -25.29 -17.59
CA GLN A 119 -5.94 -26.06 -18.85
C GLN A 119 -6.29 -27.53 -18.60
N GLN A 120 -5.71 -28.13 -17.57
CA GLN A 120 -6.04 -29.51 -17.18
C GLN A 120 -7.51 -29.65 -16.76
N ALA A 121 -8.04 -28.70 -15.99
CA ALA A 121 -9.45 -28.70 -15.59
C ALA A 121 -10.38 -28.55 -16.81
N VAL A 122 -10.03 -27.71 -17.78
CA VAL A 122 -10.79 -27.57 -19.04
C VAL A 122 -10.75 -28.87 -19.85
N ASP A 123 -9.60 -29.51 -19.97
CA ASP A 123 -9.46 -30.77 -20.72
C ASP A 123 -10.23 -31.92 -20.05
N GLU A 124 -10.30 -31.95 -18.72
CA GLU A 124 -11.12 -32.89 -17.95
C GLU A 124 -12.61 -32.65 -18.17
N LEU A 125 -13.09 -31.41 -18.06
CA LEU A 125 -14.48 -31.07 -18.33
C LEU A 125 -14.90 -31.41 -19.77
N LYS A 126 -14.07 -31.12 -20.77
CA LYS A 126 -14.32 -31.50 -22.16
C LYS A 126 -14.42 -33.01 -22.35
N ARG A 127 -13.61 -33.78 -21.60
CA ARG A 127 -13.68 -35.25 -21.64
C ARG A 127 -14.96 -35.78 -21.01
N GLU A 128 -15.41 -35.18 -19.91
CA GLU A 128 -16.69 -35.54 -19.28
C GLU A 128 -17.88 -35.17 -20.18
N GLU A 129 -17.84 -34.00 -20.83
CA GLU A 129 -18.86 -33.55 -21.79
C GLU A 129 -18.93 -34.45 -23.05
N LEU A 130 -17.78 -34.82 -23.63
CA LEU A 130 -17.69 -35.79 -24.73
C LEU A 130 -18.13 -37.20 -24.29
N GLY A 131 -17.90 -37.57 -23.03
CA GLY A 131 -18.36 -38.83 -22.45
C GLY A 131 -19.87 -38.89 -22.22
N LEU A 132 -20.52 -37.75 -21.99
CA LEU A 132 -21.98 -37.61 -21.88
C LEU A 132 -22.64 -37.55 -23.26
N SER A 133 -22.06 -36.85 -24.23
CA SER A 133 -22.55 -36.80 -25.63
C SER A 133 -22.53 -38.17 -26.31
N ALA A 134 -21.53 -39.02 -26.04
CA ALA A 134 -21.47 -40.38 -26.57
C ALA A 134 -22.57 -41.33 -26.01
N LEU A 135 -23.20 -40.96 -24.90
CA LEU A 135 -24.37 -41.64 -24.34
C LEU A 135 -25.68 -41.11 -24.92
N ASP A 136 -25.75 -39.82 -25.26
CA ASP A 136 -26.93 -39.21 -25.92
C ASP A 136 -27.12 -39.73 -27.36
N ASP A 137 -26.02 -40.00 -28.10
CA ASP A 137 -26.06 -40.62 -29.43
C ASP A 137 -26.60 -42.07 -29.43
N ALA A 138 -26.63 -42.74 -28.27
CA ALA A 138 -27.25 -44.07 -28.11
C ALA A 138 -28.74 -44.01 -27.76
N THR A 139 -29.32 -42.82 -27.61
CA THR A 139 -30.73 -42.62 -27.23
C THR A 139 -31.61 -41.94 -28.28
N ASP A 140 -31.17 -41.79 -29.53
CA ASP A 140 -32.04 -41.23 -30.58
C ASP A 140 -32.33 -42.18 -31.76
N HIS A 141 -33.35 -43.01 -31.55
CA HIS A 141 -34.26 -43.43 -32.61
C HIS A 141 -35.68 -42.99 -32.21
N HIS A 142 -36.05 -41.71 -32.40
CA HIS A 142 -37.32 -41.40 -33.07
C HIS A 142 -37.44 -39.95 -33.58
N GLU A 143 -37.60 -39.87 -34.91
CA GLU A 143 -38.07 -38.79 -35.79
C GLU A 143 -38.68 -37.50 -35.20
N GLY A 144 -38.38 -36.38 -35.87
CA GLY A 144 -39.31 -35.25 -35.93
C GLY A 144 -38.73 -33.95 -36.51
N ASP A 145 -38.86 -33.77 -37.82
CA ASP A 145 -38.65 -32.49 -38.52
C ASP A 145 -39.32 -31.31 -37.78
N THR A 146 -38.57 -30.24 -37.51
CA THR A 146 -39.11 -28.88 -37.62
C THR A 146 -38.04 -27.92 -38.12
N ASN A 147 -38.34 -27.40 -39.30
CA ASN A 147 -37.66 -26.35 -40.04
C ASN A 147 -37.95 -24.99 -39.37
N ILE A 148 -36.94 -24.26 -38.88
CA ILE A 148 -37.01 -22.81 -38.66
C ILE A 148 -35.71 -22.18 -39.16
N SER A 149 -35.94 -21.14 -39.96
CA SER A 149 -35.09 -20.28 -40.77
C SER A 149 -33.93 -19.58 -40.06
N ASP A 150 -32.90 -19.34 -40.87
CA ASP A 150 -31.86 -18.31 -40.76
C ASP A 150 -32.41 -16.96 -40.24
N ASP A 151 -31.65 -16.30 -39.35
CA ASP A 151 -31.08 -14.97 -39.58
C ASP A 151 -30.35 -14.44 -38.32
N GLU A 152 -29.09 -14.07 -38.56
CA GLU A 152 -28.26 -13.00 -37.97
C GLU A 152 -28.24 -12.75 -36.44
N GLU A 153 -27.03 -12.81 -35.85
CA GLU A 153 -26.41 -11.71 -35.06
C GLU A 153 -25.01 -12.14 -34.58
N GLU A 154 -23.99 -11.92 -35.40
CA GLU A 154 -22.57 -11.99 -35.03
C GLU A 154 -21.90 -10.64 -35.34
N GLU A 155 -22.45 -9.56 -34.80
CA GLU A 155 -21.83 -8.23 -34.78
C GLU A 155 -21.90 -7.65 -33.36
N GLY A 156 -21.01 -8.09 -32.48
CA GLY A 156 -20.98 -7.59 -31.10
C GLY A 156 -19.61 -7.54 -30.44
N GLU A 157 -18.64 -8.31 -30.94
CA GLU A 157 -17.39 -8.53 -30.19
C GLU A 157 -16.21 -7.68 -30.73
N GLU A 158 -16.21 -7.30 -32.02
CA GLU A 158 -15.13 -6.49 -32.61
C GLU A 158 -15.19 -4.99 -32.20
N VAL A 159 -16.38 -4.46 -31.90
CA VAL A 159 -16.57 -3.06 -31.47
C VAL A 159 -16.13 -2.85 -30.02
N ALA A 160 -16.25 -3.87 -29.16
CA ALA A 160 -15.85 -3.77 -27.76
C ALA A 160 -14.32 -3.78 -27.58
N GLU A 161 -13.60 -4.45 -28.49
CA GLU A 161 -12.15 -4.54 -28.44
C GLU A 161 -11.48 -3.28 -29.01
N THR A 162 -12.06 -2.70 -30.07
CA THR A 162 -11.60 -1.43 -30.65
C THR A 162 -11.79 -0.23 -29.72
N GLN A 163 -12.89 -0.19 -28.95
CA GLN A 163 -13.12 0.86 -27.95
C GLN A 163 -12.14 0.77 -26.77
N LYS A 164 -11.82 -0.45 -26.30
CA LYS A 164 -10.81 -0.67 -25.25
C LYS A 164 -9.42 -0.23 -25.69
N GLN A 165 -9.06 -0.44 -26.96
CA GLN A 165 -7.78 0.01 -27.52
C GLN A 165 -7.68 1.55 -27.54
N GLN A 166 -8.75 2.24 -27.94
CA GLN A 166 -8.77 3.72 -27.97
C GLN A 166 -8.71 4.36 -26.58
N ASP A 167 -9.35 3.75 -25.58
CA ASP A 167 -9.31 4.25 -24.21
C ASP A 167 -7.90 4.16 -23.60
N ILE A 168 -7.13 3.12 -23.94
CA ILE A 168 -5.74 2.96 -23.49
C ILE A 168 -4.82 4.01 -24.14
N GLU A 169 -4.96 4.26 -25.45
CA GLU A 169 -4.15 5.27 -26.14
C GLU A 169 -4.45 6.70 -25.66
N SER A 170 -5.71 7.00 -25.33
CA SER A 170 -6.12 8.30 -24.76
C SER A 170 -5.49 8.54 -23.38
N ILE A 171 -5.43 7.50 -22.54
CA ILE A 171 -4.78 7.57 -21.23
C ILE A 171 -3.27 7.77 -21.37
N MET A 172 -2.61 7.04 -22.27
CA MET A 172 -1.17 7.14 -22.47
C MET A 172 -0.73 8.53 -22.98
N THR A 173 -1.58 9.22 -23.73
CA THR A 173 -1.30 10.56 -24.26
C THR A 173 -1.47 11.66 -23.21
N ALA A 174 -2.33 11.45 -22.21
CA ALA A 174 -2.58 12.41 -21.12
C ALA A 174 -1.48 12.45 -20.03
N PHE A 175 -0.57 11.47 -20.03
CA PHE A 175 0.53 11.36 -19.06
C PHE A 175 1.90 11.80 -19.63
N SER A 176 1.93 12.34 -20.85
CA SER A 176 3.18 12.65 -21.57
C SER A 176 3.49 14.16 -21.70
N ASP A 177 2.82 15.02 -20.93
CA ASP A 177 3.16 16.45 -20.73
C ASP A 177 3.64 16.72 -19.30
#